data_AF-A0A3M6RLC2-F1
#
_entry.id   AF-A0A3M6RLC2-F1
#
_cell.length_a   1.000
_cell.length_b   1.000
_cell.length_c   1.000
_cell.angle_alpha   90.00
_cell.angle_beta   90.00
_cell.angle_gamma   90.00
#
_symmetry.space_group_name_H-M   'P 1'
#
loop_
_entity.id
_entity.type
_entity.pdbx_description
1 polymer ?
#
loop_
_entity_poly.entity_id
_entity_poly.type
_entity_poly.pdbx_seq_one_letter_code
_entity_poly.pdbx_strand_id
1 'polypeptide(L)' 'MQADIDARFDFELLSDTVRLEFSWAGWDETEPANGRGWMNIARDHATGHPFFHQCEDSAFTATKQTAQGCFPTSS' A
#
# COMPACT_ATOMS: atom_id res chain seq x y z
N MET A 1 13.92 -1.74 -12.66
CA MET A 1 14.59 -1.60 -11.34
C MET A 1 13.82 -2.43 -10.34
N GLN A 2 14.49 -3.04 -9.38
CA GLN A 2 13.87 -3.83 -8.31
C GLN A 2 14.16 -3.16 -6.97
N ALA A 3 13.14 -3.02 -6.12
CA ALA A 3 13.25 -2.49 -4.77
C ALA A 3 13.00 -3.62 -3.76
N ASP A 4 13.63 -3.49 -2.60
CA ASP A 4 13.34 -4.35 -1.45
C ASP A 4 12.24 -3.69 -0.61
N ILE A 5 11.34 -4.51 -0.05
CA ILE A 5 10.20 -4.04 0.74
C ILE A 5 10.11 -4.84 2.03
N ASP A 6 10.04 -4.12 3.14
CA ASP A 6 9.75 -4.67 4.46
C ASP A 6 8.36 -4.20 4.91
N ALA A 7 7.58 -5.11 5.48
CA ALA A 7 6.21 -4.85 5.87
C ALA A 7 5.83 -5.60 7.16
N ARG A 8 5.09 -4.93 8.03
CA ARG A 8 4.54 -5.49 9.26
C ARG A 8 3.05 -5.23 9.38
N PHE A 9 2.34 -6.18 10.00
CA PHE A 9 0.92 -6.08 10.29
C PHE A 9 0.70 -6.01 11.79
N ASP A 10 -0.02 -5.00 12.24
CA ASP A 10 -0.52 -4.91 13.61
C ASP A 10 -2.03 -5.16 13.61
N PHE A 11 -2.45 -6.10 14.46
CA PHE A 11 -3.84 -6.48 14.66
C PHE A 11 -4.26 -6.07 16.06
N GLU A 12 -5.26 -5.20 16.17
CA GLU A 12 -5.81 -4.82 17.45
C GLU A 12 -7.05 -5.68 17.73
N LEU A 13 -7.03 -6.44 18.84
CA LEU A 13 -8.08 -7.43 19.17
C LEU A 13 -9.49 -6.83 19.30
N LEU A 14 -9.59 -5.51 19.49
CA LEU A 14 -10.84 -4.78 19.70
C LEU A 14 -11.26 -3.95 18.48
N SER A 15 -10.45 -3.91 17.41
CA SER A 15 -10.79 -3.17 16.20
C SER A 15 -10.91 -4.11 15.00
N ASP A 16 -11.89 -3.82 14.13
CA ASP A 16 -12.07 -4.50 12.83
C ASP A 16 -11.05 -3.98 11.78
N THR A 17 -9.99 -3.31 12.23
CA THR A 17 -9.01 -2.62 11.39
C THR A 17 -7.65 -3.29 11.53
N VAL A 18 -7.02 -3.57 10.40
CA VAL A 18 -5.62 -4.03 10.34
C VAL A 18 -4.75 -2.85 9.96
N ARG A 19 -3.66 -2.64 10.72
CA ARG A 19 -2.64 -1.66 10.38
C ARG A 19 -1.51 -2.36 9.63
N LEU A 20 -1.24 -1.92 8.42
CA LEU A 20 -0.04 -2.29 7.65
C LEU A 20 0.93 -1.12 7.71
N GLU A 21 2.16 -1.36 8.16
CA GLU A 21 3.27 -0.40 8.03
C GLU A 21 4.33 -1.01 7.13
N PHE A 22 4.91 -0.19 6.25
CA PHE A 22 5.92 -0.67 5.30
C PHE A 22 7.03 0.35 5.08
N SER A 23 8.18 -0.15 4.66
CA SER A 23 9.29 0.62 4.14
C SER A 23 9.87 -0.04 2.91
N TRP A 24 10.49 0.73 2.03
CA TRP A 24 11.15 0.20 0.85
C TRP A 24 12.45 0.94 0.57
N ALA A 25 13.40 0.24 -0.03
CA ALA A 25 14.67 0.78 -0.50
C ALA A 25 14.93 0.30 -1.92
N GLY A 26 15.37 1.21 -2.77
CA GLY A 26 15.63 0.95 -4.17
C GLY A 26 16.48 2.05 -4.78
N TRP A 27 16.29 2.25 -6.09
CA TRP A 27 17.04 3.21 -6.88
C TRP A 27 16.06 4.01 -7.73
N ASP A 28 16.29 5.33 -7.79
CA ASP A 28 15.70 6.23 -8.76
C ASP A 28 16.81 6.66 -9.72
N GLU A 29 16.76 6.12 -10.95
CA GLU A 29 17.85 6.22 -11.92
C GLU A 29 19.20 5.77 -11.34
N THR A 30 20.08 6.73 -11.00
CA THR A 30 21.41 6.50 -10.42
C THR A 30 21.49 6.82 -8.93
N GLU A 31 20.41 7.31 -8.33
CA GLU A 31 20.36 7.75 -6.94
C GLU A 31 19.63 6.73 -6.07
N PRO A 32 20.13 6.44 -4.85
CA PRO A 32 19.38 5.66 -3.88
C PRO A 32 18.06 6.35 -3.54
N ALA A 33 16.96 5.61 -3.65
CA ALA A 33 15.64 6.09 -3.30
C ALA A 33 15.04 5.19 -2.23
N ASN A 34 14.29 5.79 -1.32
CA ASN A 34 13.60 5.06 -0.26
C ASN A 34 12.29 5.74 0.10
N GLY A 35 11.45 5.00 0.79
CA GLY A 35 10.18 5.50 1.27
C GLY A 35 9.61 4.64 2.37
N ARG A 36 8.52 5.12 2.94
CA ARG A 36 7.77 4.42 3.99
C ARG A 36 6.31 4.77 3.87
N GLY A 37 5.46 4.03 4.54
CA GLY A 37 4.07 4.39 4.63
C GLY A 37 3.30 3.48 5.53
N TRP A 38 2.00 3.75 5.57
CA TRP A 38 1.07 2.94 6.30
C TRP A 38 -0.26 2.85 5.59
N MET A 39 -1.04 1.83 5.95
CA MET A 39 -2.41 1.66 5.52
C MET A 39 -3.25 1.11 6.69
N ASN A 40 -4.42 1.69 6.91
CA ASN A 40 -5.47 1.14 7.75
C ASN A 40 -6.47 0.44 6.85
N ILE A 41 -6.69 -0.85 7.08
CA ILE A 41 -7.57 -1.70 6.26
C ILE A 41 -8.76 -2.11 7.12
N ALA A 42 -9.97 -1.78 6.69
CA ALA A 42 -11.19 -2.19 7.35
C ALA A 42 -12.16 -2.75 6.31
N ARG A 43 -12.57 -4.02 6.46
CA ARG A 43 -13.52 -4.74 5.61
C ARG A 43 -13.37 -4.50 4.09
N ASP A 44 -14.00 -3.45 3.57
CA ASP A 44 -14.12 -3.09 2.16
C ASP A 44 -13.43 -1.77 1.78
N HIS A 45 -12.78 -1.09 2.72
CA HIS A 45 -12.09 0.18 2.50
C HIS A 45 -10.69 0.17 3.13
N ALA A 46 -9.82 1.00 2.57
CA ALA A 46 -8.51 1.27 3.16
C ALA A 46 -8.16 2.74 3.02
N THR A 47 -7.46 3.29 4.00
CA THR A 47 -6.82 4.61 3.93
C THR A 47 -5.35 4.46 4.17
N GLY A 48 -4.52 5.26 3.51
CA GLY A 48 -3.08 5.15 3.69
C GLY A 48 -2.33 6.38 3.26
N HIS A 49 -1.08 6.47 3.72
CA HIS A 49 -0.15 7.54 3.40
C HIS A 49 1.21 6.94 3.06
N PRO A 50 1.49 6.62 1.78
CA PRO A 50 2.84 6.45 1.28
C PRO A 50 3.60 7.78 1.26
N PHE A 51 4.87 7.72 1.64
CA PHE A 51 5.85 8.77 1.48
C PHE A 51 6.89 8.27 0.48
N PHE A 52 6.95 8.93 -0.69
CA PHE A 52 7.94 8.61 -1.72
C PHE A 52 9.13 9.56 -1.62
N HIS A 53 10.28 9.12 -2.12
CA HIS A 53 11.46 9.97 -2.22
C HIS A 53 11.08 11.26 -2.97
N GLN A 54 11.20 12.41 -2.32
CA GLN A 54 10.82 13.76 -2.81
C GLN A 54 9.30 14.08 -2.92
N CYS A 55 8.40 13.21 -2.47
CA CYS A 55 6.97 13.51 -2.38
C CYS A 55 6.56 13.69 -0.92
N GLU A 56 6.21 14.91 -0.52
CA GLU A 56 6.05 15.29 0.89
C GLU A 56 4.82 14.68 1.58
N ASP A 57 3.72 14.45 0.86
CA ASP A 57 2.51 13.81 1.41
C ASP A 57 1.66 13.23 0.28
N SER A 58 1.39 11.93 0.31
CA SER A 58 0.49 11.26 -0.63
C SER A 58 -0.53 10.46 0.15
N ALA A 59 -1.67 11.06 0.48
CA ALA A 59 -2.80 10.35 1.06
C ALA A 59 -3.61 9.62 -0.03
N PHE A 60 -4.08 8.41 0.25
CA PHE A 60 -5.03 7.71 -0.60
C PHE A 60 -6.18 7.08 0.19
N THR A 61 -7.26 6.79 -0.53
CA THR A 61 -8.34 5.91 -0.08
C THR A 61 -8.59 4.87 -1.17
N ALA A 62 -8.82 3.62 -0.78
CA ALA A 62 -9.13 2.52 -1.67
C ALA A 62 -10.42 1.82 -1.22
N THR A 63 -11.16 1.29 -2.17
CA THR A 63 -12.31 0.41 -1.92
C THR A 63 -12.08 -0.94 -2.57
N LYS A 64 -12.57 -2.00 -1.92
CA LYS A 64 -12.48 -3.36 -2.43
C LYS A 64 -13.33 -3.47 -3.70
N GLN A 65 -12.68 -3.70 -4.84
CA GLN A 65 -13.39 -3.99 -6.07
C GLN A 65 -14.03 -5.38 -5.96
N THR A 66 -15.36 -5.46 -6.05
CA THR A 66 -16.03 -6.75 -6.25
C THR A 66 -15.75 -7.23 -7.67
N ALA A 67 -15.54 -8.54 -7.84
CA ALA A 67 -15.30 -9.14 -9.14
C ALA A 67 -16.57 -9.06 -10.01
N GLN A 68 -16.84 -7.89 -10.59
CA GLN A 68 -17.96 -7.65 -11.50
C GLN A 68 -17.50 -7.06 -12.84
N GLY A 69 -16.20 -7.10 -13.12
CA GLY A 69 -15.61 -6.66 -14.39
C GLY A 69 -14.72 -7.70 -15.09
N CYS A 70 -14.69 -8.96 -14.63
CA CYS A 70 -14.02 -10.01 -15.39
C CYS A 70 -14.93 -10.37 -16.57
N PHE A 71 -14.76 -9.67 -17.70
CA PHE A 71 -15.31 -10.11 -18.97
C PHE A 71 -14.70 -11.48 -19.28
N PRO A 72 -15.50 -12.54 -19.54
CA PRO A 72 -14.93 -13.78 -20.02
C PRO A 72 -14.28 -13.48 -21.38
N THR A 73 -12.97 -13.67 -21.51
CA THR A 73 -12.34 -13.73 -22.82
C THR A 73 -12.93 -14.93 -23.53
N SER A 74 -13.77 -14.66 -24.53
CA SER A 74 -14.26 -15.67 -25.47
C SER A 74 -13.05 -16.38 -26.09
N SER A 75 -13.07 -17.71 -25.99
CA SER A 75 -12.14 -18.67 -26.60
C SER A 75 -12.13 -18.60 -28.13
#